data_AF-W1Y4Y3-F1
#
_entry.id   AF-W1Y4Y3-F1
#
_cell.length_a   1.000
_cell.length_b   1.000
_cell.length_c   1.000
_cell.angle_alpha   90.00
_cell.angle_beta   90.00
_cell.angle_gamma   90.00
#
_symmetry.space_group_name_H-M   'P 1'
#
loop_
_entity.id
_entity.type
_entity.pdbx_description
1 polymer ?
#
loop_
_entity_poly.entity_id
_entity_poly.type
_entity_poly.pdbx_seq_one_letter_code
_entity_poly.pdbx_strand_id
1 'polypeptide(L)'
;DALPIYNPTEQDIIDLKFAIADSGLSVSELVSVAWASASTFRGGDKRGGANGARLALMPQRDWDVNAAAVRALPVLEKIQKESGKASLADIIV
;
A
#
# COMPACT_ATOMS: atom_id res chain seq x y z
N ASP A 1 -2.24 12.38 19.94
CA ASP A 1 -3.27 12.49 18.89
C ASP A 1 -3.69 11.10 18.43
N ALA A 2 -5.00 10.87 18.29
CA ALA A 2 -5.50 9.58 17.82
C ALA A 2 -5.22 9.40 16.32
N LEU A 3 -4.95 8.17 15.89
CA LEU A 3 -4.81 7.86 14.46
C LEU A 3 -6.12 8.20 13.73
N PRO A 4 -6.06 8.72 12.49
CA PRO A 4 -7.25 9.00 11.70
C PRO A 4 -8.07 7.73 11.47
N ILE A 5 -9.39 7.84 11.61
CA ILE A 5 -10.33 6.80 11.20
C ILE A 5 -10.70 7.08 9.74
N TYR A 6 -10.44 6.10 8.87
CA TYR A 6 -10.81 6.17 7.47
C TYR A 6 -12.16 5.50 7.22
N ASN A 7 -12.96 6.08 6.34
CA ASN A 7 -14.22 5.53 5.87
C ASN A 7 -14.43 5.95 4.40
N PRO A 8 -13.64 5.38 3.46
CA PRO A 8 -13.69 5.77 2.06
C PRO A 8 -15.05 5.43 1.45
N THR A 9 -15.64 6.41 0.78
CA THR A 9 -16.85 6.23 -0.04
C THR A 9 -16.50 5.60 -1.38
N GLU A 10 -17.51 5.17 -2.15
CA GLU A 10 -17.29 4.69 -3.52
C GLU A 10 -16.58 5.73 -4.39
N GLN A 11 -16.93 7.02 -4.23
CA GLN A 11 -16.28 8.10 -4.97
C GLN A 11 -14.82 8.27 -4.55
N ASP A 12 -14.51 8.21 -3.25
CA ASP A 12 -13.11 8.29 -2.79
C ASP A 12 -12.26 7.16 -3.40
N ILE A 13 -12.83 5.94 -3.52
CA ILE A 13 -12.15 4.79 -4.15
C ILE A 13 -11.94 5.03 -5.65
N ILE A 14 -12.93 5.57 -6.34
CA ILE A 14 -12.83 5.90 -7.78
C ILE A 14 -11.71 6.92 -8.00
N ASP A 15 -11.69 7.98 -7.21
CA ASP A 15 -10.69 9.05 -7.32
C ASP A 15 -9.27 8.54 -7.02
N LEU A 16 -9.13 7.67 -6.02
CA LEU A 16 -7.85 7.01 -5.70
C LEU A 16 -7.36 6.10 -6.83
N LYS A 17 -8.27 5.33 -7.46
CA LYS A 17 -7.93 4.50 -8.62
C LYS A 17 -7.44 5.33 -9.79
N PHE A 18 -8.07 6.48 -10.05
CA PHE A 18 -7.60 7.41 -11.07
C PHE A 18 -6.22 7.99 -10.73
N ALA A 19 -6.00 8.41 -9.49
CA ALA A 19 -4.71 8.92 -9.05
C ALA A 19 -3.59 7.87 -9.19
N ILE A 20 -3.87 6.60 -8.87
CA ILE A 20 -2.91 5.51 -9.06
C ILE A 20 -2.67 5.24 -10.55
N ALA A 21 -3.71 5.23 -11.38
CA ALA A 21 -3.59 5.01 -12.82
C ALA A 21 -2.75 6.10 -13.52
N ASP A 22 -2.85 7.36 -13.07
CA ASP A 22 -2.10 8.50 -13.60
C ASP A 22 -0.74 8.71 -12.93
N SER A 23 -0.39 7.88 -11.94
CA SER A 23 0.83 8.05 -11.13
C SER A 23 2.15 7.78 -11.88
N GLY A 24 2.06 7.20 -13.08
CA GLY A 24 3.21 6.75 -13.86
C GLY A 24 3.82 5.43 -13.39
N LEU A 25 3.28 4.80 -12.35
CA LEU A 25 3.67 3.44 -11.94
C LEU A 25 3.28 2.43 -13.01
N SER A 26 4.22 1.57 -13.39
CA SER A 26 3.95 0.48 -14.31
C SER A 26 3.06 -0.58 -13.65
N VAL A 27 2.37 -1.38 -14.48
CA VAL A 27 1.62 -2.56 -14.03
C VAL A 27 2.51 -3.49 -13.20
N SER A 28 3.78 -3.67 -13.59
CA SER A 28 4.72 -4.53 -12.85
C SER A 28 5.00 -4.01 -11.44
N GLU A 29 5.16 -2.70 -11.28
CA GLU A 29 5.40 -2.08 -9.97
C GLU A 29 4.17 -2.18 -9.07
N LEU A 30 2.98 -1.91 -9.61
CA LEU A 30 1.70 -2.02 -8.90
C LEU A 30 1.45 -3.46 -8.41
N VAL A 31 1.63 -4.46 -9.29
CA VAL A 31 1.48 -5.86 -8.90
C VAL A 31 2.54 -6.26 -7.86
N SER A 32 3.79 -5.82 -8.03
CA SER A 32 4.88 -6.16 -7.11
C SER A 32 4.64 -5.61 -5.70
N VAL A 33 4.20 -4.36 -5.57
CA VAL A 33 3.97 -3.73 -4.26
C VAL A 33 2.77 -4.33 -3.53
N ALA A 34 1.67 -4.61 -4.25
CA ALA A 34 0.51 -5.28 -3.69
C ALA A 34 0.87 -6.70 -3.21
N TRP A 35 1.57 -7.47 -4.04
CA TRP A 35 1.98 -8.83 -3.70
C TRP A 35 2.92 -8.88 -2.50
N ALA A 36 3.99 -8.07 -2.51
CA ALA A 36 4.97 -8.04 -1.41
C ALA A 36 4.33 -7.69 -0.05
N SER A 37 3.31 -6.85 -0.05
CA SER A 37 2.55 -6.50 1.16
C SER A 37 1.72 -7.68 1.67
N ALA A 38 0.97 -8.33 0.78
CA ALA A 38 0.06 -9.43 1.14
C ALA A 38 0.76 -10.75 1.45
N SER A 39 1.86 -11.05 0.76
CA SER A 39 2.50 -12.38 0.74
C SER A 39 3.21 -12.76 2.05
N THR A 40 3.25 -11.88 3.04
CA THR A 40 3.80 -12.18 4.37
C THR A 40 2.83 -12.97 5.25
N PHE A 41 1.56 -13.09 4.84
CA PHE A 41 0.55 -13.81 5.59
C PHE A 41 0.87 -15.30 5.74
N ARG A 42 0.66 -15.83 6.94
CA ARG A 42 0.80 -17.26 7.26
C ARG A 42 -0.46 -17.77 7.93
N GLY A 43 -1.09 -18.77 7.32
CA GLY A 43 -2.34 -19.35 7.84
C GLY A 43 -2.20 -20.02 9.22
N GLY A 44 -1.01 -20.52 9.57
CA GLY A 44 -0.77 -21.26 10.81
C GLY A 44 -0.84 -20.40 12.08
N ASP A 45 -0.21 -19.22 12.06
CA ASP A 45 -0.19 -18.28 13.20
C ASP A 45 -1.02 -17.00 12.95
N LYS A 46 -1.64 -16.88 11.77
CA LYS A 46 -2.44 -15.74 11.32
C LYS A 46 -1.69 -14.40 11.39
N ARG A 47 -0.35 -14.44 11.29
CA ARG A 47 0.49 -13.25 11.25
C ARG A 47 0.80 -12.85 9.81
N GLY A 48 1.23 -11.61 9.65
CA GLY A 48 1.54 -11.02 8.33
C GLY A 48 0.28 -10.58 7.58
N GLY A 49 0.41 -10.42 6.27
CA GLY A 49 -0.61 -9.86 5.39
C GLY A 49 -0.47 -8.35 5.21
N ALA A 50 -1.28 -7.80 4.30
CA ALA A 50 -1.19 -6.41 3.87
C ALA A 50 -1.64 -5.40 4.94
N ASN A 51 -2.44 -5.85 5.91
CA ASN A 51 -2.98 -4.95 6.95
C ASN A 51 -1.85 -4.31 7.78
N GLY A 52 -1.97 -3.00 7.99
CA GLY A 52 -0.99 -2.17 8.69
C GLY A 52 0.17 -1.68 7.83
N ALA A 53 0.15 -1.92 6.51
CA ALA A 53 1.14 -1.41 5.54
C ALA A 53 2.59 -1.67 5.97
N ARG A 54 2.87 -2.85 6.56
CA ARG A 54 4.18 -3.14 7.16
C ARG A 54 5.32 -3.17 6.13
N LEU A 55 5.01 -3.33 4.85
CA LEU A 55 5.95 -3.18 3.74
C LEU A 55 6.63 -1.79 3.74
N ALA A 56 5.94 -0.75 4.21
CA ALA A 56 6.49 0.60 4.32
C ALA A 56 7.41 0.80 5.53
N LEU A 57 7.54 -0.21 6.41
CA LEU A 57 8.27 -0.15 7.67
C LEU A 57 9.41 -1.17 7.71
N MET A 58 10.36 -0.95 8.61
CA MET A 58 11.37 -1.95 8.92
C MET A 58 10.76 -3.16 9.64
N PRO A 59 11.26 -4.39 9.38
CA PRO A 59 12.35 -4.71 8.46
C PRO A 59 11.91 -4.96 7.01
N GLN A 60 10.61 -5.01 6.71
CA GLN A 60 10.11 -5.46 5.41
C GLN A 60 10.53 -4.55 4.24
N ARG A 61 10.64 -3.25 4.51
CA ARG A 61 11.10 -2.26 3.52
C ARG A 61 12.51 -2.53 2.99
N ASP A 62 13.36 -3.18 3.79
CA ASP A 62 14.78 -3.41 3.47
C ASP A 62 15.07 -4.88 3.12
N TRP A 63 14.05 -5.74 2.99
CA TRP A 63 14.27 -7.09 2.50
C TRP A 63 14.66 -7.08 1.03
N ASP A 64 15.72 -7.82 0.66
CA ASP A 64 16.22 -7.90 -0.72
C ASP A 64 15.10 -8.29 -1.73
N VAL A 65 14.22 -9.21 -1.34
CA VAL A 65 13.08 -9.66 -2.17
C VAL A 65 12.07 -8.55 -2.46
N ASN A 66 12.01 -7.51 -1.62
CA ASN A 66 11.09 -6.39 -1.75
C ASN A 66 11.69 -5.18 -2.48
N ALA A 67 12.94 -5.26 -2.94
CA ALA A 67 13.65 -4.13 -3.54
C ALA A 67 12.92 -3.50 -4.75
N ALA A 68 12.19 -4.30 -5.53
CA ALA A 68 11.36 -3.81 -6.63
C ALA A 68 10.06 -3.16 -6.13
N ALA A 69 9.35 -3.81 -5.20
CA ALA A 69 8.09 -3.36 -4.63
C ALA A 69 8.22 -2.00 -3.92
N VAL A 70 9.30 -1.82 -3.16
CA VAL A 70 9.52 -0.62 -2.32
C VAL A 70 9.73 0.64 -3.16
N ARG A 71 10.10 0.52 -4.45
CA ARG A 71 10.22 1.67 -5.37
C ARG A 71 8.88 2.37 -5.63
N ALA A 72 7.77 1.65 -5.54
CA ALA A 72 6.42 2.21 -5.71
C ALA A 72 5.93 2.97 -4.47
N LEU A 73 6.45 2.66 -3.28
CA LEU A 73 5.94 3.18 -2.02
C LEU A 73 5.96 4.72 -1.91
N PRO A 74 7.02 5.45 -2.31
CA PRO A 74 7.02 6.90 -2.19
C PRO A 74 5.87 7.58 -2.97
N VAL A 75 5.48 7.01 -4.11
CA VAL A 75 4.37 7.50 -4.94
C VAL A 75 3.04 7.24 -4.24
N LEU A 76 2.83 6.01 -3.74
CA LEU A 76 1.61 5.65 -3.01
C LEU A 76 1.48 6.40 -1.67
N GLU A 77 2.60 6.62 -0.96
CA GLU A 77 2.67 7.44 0.25
C GLU A 77 2.27 8.89 -0.04
N LYS A 78 2.67 9.44 -1.20
CA LYS A 78 2.26 10.78 -1.64
C LYS A 78 0.75 10.83 -1.91
N ILE A 79 0.22 9.89 -2.70
CA ILE A 79 -1.23 9.79 -2.99
C ILE A 79 -2.03 9.69 -1.69
N GLN A 80 -1.57 8.88 -0.73
CA GLN A 80 -2.21 8.73 0.58
C GLN A 80 -2.28 10.04 1.35
N LYS A 81 -1.18 10.80 1.40
CA LYS A 81 -1.10 12.08 2.11
C LYS A 81 -1.96 13.17 1.44
N GLU A 82 -1.98 13.19 0.11
CA GLU A 82 -2.75 14.19 -0.66
C GLU A 82 -4.25 13.92 -0.58
N SER A 83 -4.66 12.66 -0.62
CA SER A 83 -6.07 12.26 -0.50
C SER A 83 -6.59 12.35 0.93
N GLY A 84 -5.88 11.72 1.88
CA GLY A 84 -6.33 11.60 3.27
C GLY A 84 -7.63 10.79 3.45
N LYS A 85 -8.12 10.09 2.42
CA LYS A 85 -9.41 9.36 2.45
C LYS A 85 -9.29 7.90 2.86
N ALA A 86 -8.15 7.28 2.57
CA ALA A 86 -7.89 5.87 2.84
C ALA A 86 -6.54 5.68 3.54
N SER A 87 -6.39 4.52 4.17
CA SER A 87 -5.11 4.15 4.78
C SER A 87 -4.08 3.82 3.69
N LEU A 88 -2.78 3.89 4.03
CA LEU A 88 -1.74 3.41 3.12
C LEU A 88 -1.87 1.91 2.84
N ALA A 89 -2.39 1.14 3.82
CA ALA A 89 -2.60 -0.29 3.64
C ALA A 89 -3.63 -0.57 2.55
N ASP A 90 -4.72 0.22 2.51
CA ASP A 90 -5.73 0.11 1.45
C ASP A 90 -5.19 0.61 0.12
N ILE A 91 -4.41 1.69 0.08
CA ILE A 91 -3.87 2.23 -1.19
C ILE A 91 -2.83 1.29 -1.84
N ILE A 92 -2.17 0.44 -1.06
CA ILE A 92 -1.26 -0.59 -1.59
C ILE A 92 -2.02 -1.74 -2.29
N VAL A 93 -3.32 -1.94 -2.01
CA VAL A 93 -4.14 -3.08 -2.46
C VAL A 93 -5.16 -2.65 -3.51
#